data_AF-A0A520ELB5-F1
#
_entry.id   AF-A0A520ELB5-F1
#
_cell.length_a   1.000
_cell.length_b   1.000
_cell.length_c   1.000
_cell.angle_alpha   90.00
_cell.angle_beta   90.00
_cell.angle_gamma   90.00
#
_symmetry.space_group_name_H-M   'P 1'
#
loop_
_entity.id
_entity.type
_entity.pdbx_description
1 polymer ?
#
loop_
_entity_poly.entity_id
_entity_poly.type
_entity_poly.pdbx_seq_one_letter_code
_entity_poly.pdbx_strand_id
1 'polypeptide(L)'
;MRLSTGLLLRRVVGIGRVRAAGELPSIRGAGDCANSPAAPVLGEESVRDGLVARWLAWIAEKPERARGIFPDGHGGERSPSQAAVTYRPSARVAAVVRAAYRTCTFPRCDVPSARCQIDHLVPFDQDDPRRGGWTIVTNLQPVCVFHHQAKTSKTWSAAMVAGGVILWSNSLGLRSITLPDFSIGSHAGRSRRRKRSSGKETSLSEPTRWELDYSGSAPPTLADFRAASTDSARKRLAEKRRAYLEHCRVVHARIRQDWSRYDPAPF
;
A
#
# COMPACT_ATOMS: atom_id res chain seq x y z
N MET A 1 57.21 24.67 13.28
CA MET A 1 56.80 23.79 12.17
C MET A 1 55.29 23.89 12.03
N ARG A 2 54.80 24.42 10.90
CA ARG A 2 53.37 24.65 10.65
C ARG A 2 52.71 23.35 10.17
N LEU A 3 51.67 22.90 10.86
CA LEU A 3 50.80 21.81 10.41
C LEU A 3 49.89 22.37 9.31
N SER A 4 49.94 21.73 8.14
CA SER A 4 49.11 22.03 6.98
C SER A 4 48.34 20.77 6.60
N THR A 5 47.10 20.97 6.14
CA THR A 5 46.23 20.06 5.37
C THR A 5 45.79 18.75 6.05
N GLY A 6 44.57 18.25 5.88
CA GLY A 6 43.48 18.64 4.99
C GLY A 6 42.24 17.77 5.27
N LEU A 7 41.09 18.30 4.90
CA LEU A 7 39.77 17.69 4.94
C LEU A 7 39.78 16.33 4.20
N LEU A 8 39.55 15.22 4.88
CA LEU A 8 39.31 13.92 4.23
C LEU A 8 37.85 13.87 3.74
N LEU A 9 37.64 14.38 2.53
CA LEU A 9 36.49 14.08 1.69
C LEU A 9 36.41 12.56 1.47
N ARG A 10 35.36 11.91 2.00
CA ARG A 10 35.03 10.54 1.61
C ARG A 10 34.55 10.53 0.16
N ARG A 11 35.49 10.17 -0.73
CA ARG A 11 35.30 9.94 -2.16
C ARG A 11 34.30 8.80 -2.37
N VAL A 12 33.21 9.06 -3.09
CA VAL A 12 32.28 8.02 -3.56
C VAL A 12 33.04 7.10 -4.51
N VAL A 13 33.25 5.84 -4.11
CA VAL A 13 33.83 4.81 -4.97
C VAL A 13 32.69 4.18 -5.78
N GLY A 14 32.45 4.72 -6.99
CA GLY A 14 31.85 4.02 -8.13
C GLY A 14 30.38 3.62 -8.07
N ILE A 15 29.56 4.19 -8.95
CA ILE A 15 28.27 3.64 -9.36
C ILE A 15 28.56 2.45 -10.28
N GLY A 16 28.28 1.22 -9.81
CA GLY A 16 28.48 0.00 -10.57
C GLY A 16 27.70 0.01 -11.90
N ARG A 17 28.39 -0.29 -13.01
CA ARG A 17 27.77 -0.45 -14.33
C ARG A 17 26.81 -1.64 -14.32
N VAL A 18 25.55 -1.41 -14.72
CA VAL A 18 24.58 -2.46 -15.03
C VAL A 18 25.06 -3.19 -16.29
N ARG A 19 25.35 -4.49 -16.20
CA ARG A 19 25.59 -5.33 -17.39
C ARG A 19 24.26 -5.65 -18.06
N ALA A 20 24.27 -5.77 -19.39
CA ALA A 20 23.12 -6.24 -20.15
C ALA A 20 22.75 -7.68 -19.76
N ALA A 21 21.45 -8.00 -19.74
CA ALA A 21 20.96 -9.34 -19.47
C ALA A 21 21.46 -10.33 -20.54
N GLY A 22 21.96 -11.49 -20.13
CA GLY A 22 22.30 -12.58 -21.06
C GLY A 22 21.05 -13.19 -21.68
N GLU A 23 21.14 -13.60 -22.95
CA GLU A 23 20.06 -14.31 -23.65
C GLU A 23 19.86 -15.71 -23.06
N LEU A 24 18.60 -16.05 -22.75
CA LEU A 24 18.17 -17.40 -22.44
C LEU A 24 17.86 -18.15 -23.75
N PRO A 25 18.19 -19.45 -23.87
CA PRO A 25 17.86 -20.21 -25.07
C PRO A 25 16.35 -20.29 -25.28
N SER A 26 15.92 -20.09 -26.52
CA SER A 26 14.53 -20.27 -26.94
C SER A 26 14.17 -21.75 -26.95
N ILE A 27 13.25 -22.16 -26.08
CA ILE A 27 12.65 -23.51 -26.15
C ILE A 27 11.71 -23.52 -27.36
N ARG A 28 12.16 -24.08 -28.48
CA ARG A 28 11.29 -24.54 -29.56
C ARG A 28 10.76 -25.92 -29.21
N GLY A 29 9.46 -26.03 -28.98
CA GLY A 29 8.72 -27.29 -29.04
C GLY A 29 7.77 -27.23 -30.24
N ALA A 30 8.11 -27.94 -31.30
CA ALA A 30 7.21 -28.23 -32.42
C ALA A 30 6.29 -29.40 -32.03
N GLY A 31 5.03 -29.35 -32.47
CA GLY A 31 4.09 -30.47 -32.34
C GLY A 31 2.64 -30.00 -32.43
N ASP A 32 2.10 -29.97 -33.65
CA ASP A 32 0.70 -29.68 -33.97
C ASP A 32 -0.26 -30.64 -33.28
N CYS A 33 -1.27 -30.10 -32.58
CA CYS A 33 -2.51 -30.80 -32.23
C CYS A 33 -3.66 -29.78 -32.21
N ALA A 34 -4.43 -29.79 -33.31
CA ALA A 34 -5.85 -29.45 -33.46
C ALA A 34 -6.46 -28.30 -32.63
N ASN A 35 -7.02 -27.33 -33.36
CA ASN A 35 -7.93 -26.29 -32.90
C ASN A 35 -9.06 -26.84 -32.00
N SER A 36 -8.90 -26.69 -30.69
CA SER A 36 -10.05 -26.53 -29.80
C SER A 36 -10.42 -25.06 -29.75
N PRO A 37 -11.71 -24.69 -29.67
CA PRO A 37 -12.11 -23.30 -29.58
C PRO A 37 -11.44 -22.72 -28.33
N ALA A 38 -10.61 -21.69 -28.52
CA ALA A 38 -9.95 -21.00 -27.44
C ALA A 38 -11.00 -20.54 -26.44
N ALA A 39 -11.04 -21.17 -25.27
CA ALA A 39 -11.75 -20.62 -24.13
C ALA A 39 -11.27 -19.16 -23.98
N PRO A 40 -12.18 -18.19 -23.76
CA PRO A 40 -11.77 -16.80 -23.66
C PRO A 40 -10.67 -16.71 -22.60
N VAL A 41 -9.50 -16.19 -23.00
CA VAL A 41 -8.41 -15.90 -22.07
C VAL A 41 -8.96 -14.86 -21.12
N LEU A 42 -9.47 -15.32 -19.98
CA LEU A 42 -9.94 -14.47 -18.90
C LEU A 42 -8.78 -13.55 -18.55
N GLY A 43 -8.98 -12.24 -18.67
CA GLY A 43 -7.95 -11.27 -18.29
C GLY A 43 -7.45 -11.53 -16.87
N GLU A 44 -6.21 -11.16 -16.57
CA GLU A 44 -5.58 -11.40 -15.26
C GLU A 44 -6.46 -10.96 -14.07
N GLU A 45 -7.26 -9.90 -14.23
CA GLU A 45 -8.25 -9.46 -13.24
C GLU A 45 -9.34 -10.51 -12.99
N SER A 46 -9.85 -11.18 -14.02
CA SER A 46 -10.84 -12.25 -13.89
C SER A 46 -10.27 -13.50 -13.22
N VAL A 47 -8.99 -13.83 -13.45
CA VAL A 47 -8.30 -14.91 -12.72
C VAL A 47 -8.14 -14.55 -11.24
N ARG A 48 -7.74 -13.32 -10.94
CA ARG A 48 -7.62 -12.81 -9.56
C ARG A 48 -8.96 -12.82 -8.84
N ASP A 49 -10.02 -12.36 -9.49
CA ASP A 49 -11.37 -12.33 -8.93
C ASP A 49 -11.89 -13.76 -8.67
N GLY A 50 -11.62 -14.70 -9.59
CA GLY A 50 -11.92 -16.12 -9.39
C GLY A 50 -11.17 -16.73 -8.21
N LEU A 51 -9.89 -16.39 -8.02
CA LEU A 51 -9.11 -16.80 -6.84
C LEU A 51 -9.70 -16.20 -5.56
N VAL A 52 -10.05 -14.92 -5.57
CA VAL A 52 -10.68 -14.22 -4.43
C VAL A 52 -11.99 -14.90 -4.04
N ALA A 53 -12.85 -15.21 -5.01
CA ALA A 53 -14.10 -15.90 -4.76
C ALA A 53 -13.89 -17.30 -4.14
N ARG A 54 -12.92 -18.08 -4.64
CA ARG A 54 -12.60 -19.40 -4.07
C ARG A 54 -12.11 -19.32 -2.63
N TRP A 55 -11.25 -18.36 -2.32
CA TRP A 55 -10.77 -18.14 -0.95
C TRP A 55 -11.91 -17.72 -0.01
N LEU A 56 -12.79 -16.82 -0.45
CA LEU A 56 -13.95 -16.41 0.34
C LEU A 56 -14.92 -17.57 0.57
N ALA A 57 -15.17 -18.41 -0.44
CA ALA A 57 -15.97 -19.63 -0.30
C ALA A 57 -15.34 -20.63 0.68
N TRP A 58 -14.02 -20.83 0.59
CA TRP A 58 -13.27 -21.65 1.54
C TRP A 58 -13.37 -21.12 2.97
N ILE A 59 -13.33 -19.79 3.19
CA ILE A 59 -13.54 -19.22 4.53
C ILE A 59 -15.02 -19.35 4.97
N ALA A 60 -15.98 -19.26 4.04
CA ALA A 60 -17.40 -19.37 4.35
C ALA A 60 -17.80 -20.78 4.79
N GLU A 61 -17.21 -21.83 4.19
CA GLU A 61 -17.41 -23.23 4.58
C GLU A 61 -17.05 -23.48 6.05
N LYS A 62 -15.99 -22.83 6.53
CA LYS A 62 -15.46 -22.99 7.90
C LYS A 62 -15.06 -21.63 8.47
N PRO A 63 -16.01 -20.89 9.09
CA PRO A 63 -15.79 -19.52 9.54
C PRO A 63 -14.65 -19.35 10.54
N GLU A 64 -14.26 -20.40 11.26
CA GLU A 64 -13.11 -20.41 12.17
C GLU A 64 -11.78 -20.13 11.47
N ARG A 65 -11.68 -20.42 10.16
CA ARG A 65 -10.50 -20.09 9.33
C ARG A 65 -10.23 -18.58 9.31
N ALA A 66 -11.24 -17.75 9.58
CA ALA A 66 -11.10 -16.30 9.63
C ALA A 66 -10.24 -15.81 10.81
N ARG A 67 -9.95 -16.65 11.82
CA ARG A 67 -9.03 -16.33 12.91
C ARG A 67 -7.56 -16.32 12.46
N GLY A 68 -7.28 -16.80 11.27
CA GLY A 68 -5.93 -16.95 10.73
C GLY A 68 -5.27 -18.28 11.10
N ILE A 69 -4.16 -18.58 10.44
CA ILE A 69 -3.40 -19.82 10.67
C ILE A 69 -2.59 -19.80 11.97
N PHE A 70 -2.28 -18.60 12.48
CA PHE A 70 -1.55 -18.38 13.74
C PHE A 70 -2.28 -17.32 14.57
N PRO A 71 -3.37 -17.70 15.26
CA PRO A 71 -4.21 -16.75 15.99
C PRO A 71 -3.52 -16.11 17.21
N ASP A 72 -2.42 -16.70 17.68
CA ASP A 72 -1.53 -16.16 18.71
C ASP A 72 -0.48 -15.16 18.16
N GLY A 73 -0.29 -15.11 16.84
CA GLY A 73 0.75 -14.31 16.20
C GLY A 73 2.17 -14.87 16.38
N HIS A 74 2.32 -16.13 16.77
CA HIS A 74 3.63 -16.76 17.06
C HIS A 74 4.19 -17.57 15.89
N GLY A 75 3.40 -17.73 14.81
CA GLY A 75 3.88 -18.39 13.59
C GLY A 75 4.00 -19.91 13.73
N GLY A 76 3.37 -20.51 14.75
CA GLY A 76 3.46 -21.94 15.04
C GLY A 76 4.71 -22.31 15.86
N GLU A 77 5.55 -21.34 16.20
CA GLU A 77 6.75 -21.51 16.98
C GLU A 77 6.45 -21.44 18.48
N ARG A 78 7.12 -22.28 19.28
CA ARG A 78 6.91 -22.32 20.74
C ARG A 78 7.73 -21.29 21.51
N SER A 79 8.75 -20.72 20.88
CA SER A 79 9.66 -19.79 21.54
C SER A 79 10.16 -18.72 20.57
N PRO A 80 10.17 -17.44 20.98
CA PRO A 80 10.58 -16.37 20.09
C PRO A 80 12.10 -16.31 19.97
N SER A 81 12.57 -15.90 18.79
CA SER A 81 13.92 -15.32 18.68
C SER A 81 13.98 -13.95 19.36
N GLN A 82 15.17 -13.47 19.69
CA GLN A 82 15.34 -12.13 20.29
C GLN A 82 14.79 -11.01 19.40
N ALA A 83 14.90 -11.13 18.07
CA ALA A 83 14.33 -10.15 17.15
C ALA A 83 12.79 -10.18 17.13
N ALA A 84 12.17 -11.34 17.40
CA ALA A 84 10.72 -11.52 17.37
C ALA A 84 10.01 -10.82 18.54
N VAL A 85 10.71 -10.63 19.68
CA VAL A 85 10.21 -9.92 20.87
C VAL A 85 10.57 -8.43 20.88
N THR A 86 10.93 -7.87 19.72
CA THR A 86 11.10 -6.42 19.57
C THR A 86 10.01 -5.86 18.68
N TYR A 87 9.42 -4.72 19.06
CA TYR A 87 8.30 -4.12 18.32
C TYR A 87 8.67 -3.79 16.86
N ARG A 88 9.86 -3.23 16.63
CA ARG A 88 10.31 -2.81 15.30
C ARG A 88 10.90 -4.00 14.52
N PRO A 89 10.36 -4.36 13.35
CA PRO A 89 10.91 -5.44 12.55
C PRO A 89 12.32 -5.10 12.05
N SER A 90 13.18 -6.12 11.97
CA SER A 90 14.47 -5.97 11.30
C SER A 90 14.30 -5.60 9.82
N ALA A 91 15.31 -4.96 9.23
CA ALA A 91 15.29 -4.59 7.82
C ALA A 91 15.00 -5.78 6.89
N ARG A 92 15.52 -6.98 7.23
CA ARG A 92 15.28 -8.21 6.47
C ARG A 92 13.82 -8.64 6.54
N VAL A 93 13.22 -8.66 7.73
CA VAL A 93 11.80 -9.01 7.90
C VAL A 93 10.91 -8.02 7.17
N ALA A 94 11.16 -6.72 7.33
CA ALA A 94 10.41 -5.68 6.65
C ALA A 94 10.51 -5.80 5.11
N ALA A 95 11.69 -6.15 4.58
CA ALA A 95 11.88 -6.36 3.14
C ALA A 95 11.08 -7.55 2.61
N VAL A 96 11.06 -8.69 3.33
CA VAL A 96 10.25 -9.86 2.95
C VAL A 96 8.76 -9.52 2.94
N VAL A 97 8.26 -8.85 3.98
CA VAL A 97 6.85 -8.44 4.08
C VAL A 97 6.46 -7.50 2.94
N ARG A 98 7.30 -6.52 2.61
CA ARG A 98 7.06 -5.58 1.48
C ARG A 98 7.19 -6.23 0.10
N ALA A 99 8.01 -7.26 -0.03
CA ALA A 99 8.11 -8.02 -1.27
C ALA A 99 6.87 -8.91 -1.48
N ALA A 100 6.30 -9.43 -0.39
CA ALA A 100 5.08 -10.23 -0.42
C ALA A 100 3.84 -9.42 -0.83
N TYR A 101 3.78 -8.14 -0.47
CA TYR A 101 2.69 -7.25 -0.85
C TYR A 101 3.25 -5.89 -1.29
N ARG A 102 3.10 -5.57 -2.58
CA ARG A 102 3.60 -4.32 -3.19
C ARG A 102 2.79 -3.10 -2.78
N THR A 103 1.56 -3.29 -2.31
CA THR A 103 0.67 -2.22 -1.82
C THR A 103 0.14 -2.54 -0.42
N CYS A 104 -0.55 -1.58 0.17
CA CYS A 104 -1.36 -1.78 1.37
C CYS A 104 -2.24 -3.03 1.23
N THR A 105 -2.27 -3.88 2.25
CA THR A 105 -3.03 -5.14 2.23
C THR A 105 -4.53 -4.95 2.35
N PHE A 106 -5.01 -3.76 2.69
CA PHE A 106 -6.43 -3.47 2.61
C PHE A 106 -6.92 -3.62 1.15
N PRO A 107 -8.00 -4.36 0.90
CA PRO A 107 -8.46 -4.70 -0.44
C PRO A 107 -8.57 -3.47 -1.36
N ARG A 108 -7.99 -3.58 -2.56
CA ARG A 108 -7.98 -2.54 -3.61
C ARG A 108 -7.27 -1.22 -3.24
N CYS A 109 -6.61 -1.14 -2.09
CA CYS A 109 -5.77 0.01 -1.78
C CYS A 109 -4.47 -0.02 -2.61
N ASP A 110 -4.16 1.09 -3.27
CA ASP A 110 -3.03 1.23 -4.20
C ASP A 110 -1.80 1.91 -3.58
N VAL A 111 -1.87 2.29 -2.29
CA VAL A 111 -0.74 2.90 -1.57
C VAL A 111 0.44 1.92 -1.59
N PRO A 112 1.61 2.29 -2.13
CA PRO A 112 2.75 1.40 -2.19
C PRO A 112 3.23 0.99 -0.80
N SER A 113 3.63 -0.28 -0.62
CA SER A 113 4.06 -0.83 0.67
C SER A 113 5.28 -0.13 1.27
N ALA A 114 6.09 0.53 0.42
CA ALA A 114 7.18 1.40 0.86
C ALA A 114 6.71 2.64 1.63
N ARG A 115 5.45 3.07 1.44
CA ARG A 115 4.79 4.18 2.17
C ARG A 115 3.84 3.68 3.26
N CYS A 116 3.76 2.37 3.45
CA CYS A 116 2.97 1.74 4.49
C CYS A 116 3.79 1.54 5.77
N GLN A 117 3.09 1.55 6.89
CA GLN A 117 3.58 1.01 8.15
C GLN A 117 3.62 -0.52 8.04
N ILE A 118 4.54 -1.16 8.76
CA ILE A 118 4.55 -2.60 8.94
C ILE A 118 3.80 -2.88 10.23
N ASP A 119 2.58 -3.39 10.08
CA ASP A 119 1.59 -3.56 11.13
C ASP A 119 1.47 -5.03 11.52
N HIS A 120 1.31 -5.29 12.82
CA HIS A 120 1.10 -6.64 13.36
C HIS A 120 -0.35 -7.08 13.19
N LEU A 121 -0.60 -8.29 12.68
CA LEU A 121 -1.94 -8.85 12.55
C LEU A 121 -2.55 -9.11 13.93
N VAL A 122 -1.84 -9.88 14.75
CA VAL A 122 -2.06 -10.00 16.20
C VAL A 122 -1.19 -8.94 16.89
N PRO A 123 -1.79 -8.01 17.67
CA PRO A 123 -1.05 -6.90 18.26
C PRO A 123 0.18 -7.34 19.05
N PHE A 124 1.28 -6.64 18.86
CA PHE A 124 2.45 -6.74 19.72
C PHE A 124 2.12 -6.16 21.10
N ASP A 125 2.56 -6.85 22.15
CA ASP A 125 2.40 -6.40 23.54
C ASP A 125 3.74 -5.82 24.00
N GLN A 126 3.77 -4.53 24.33
CA GLN A 126 5.01 -3.85 24.73
C GLN A 126 5.44 -4.19 26.16
N ASP A 127 4.47 -4.50 27.02
CA ASP A 127 4.72 -4.82 28.43
C ASP A 127 5.15 -6.28 28.59
N ASP A 128 4.57 -7.17 27.77
CA ASP A 128 4.93 -8.59 27.72
C ASP A 128 5.04 -9.10 26.27
N PRO A 129 6.20 -8.85 25.60
CA PRO A 129 6.43 -9.26 24.22
C PRO A 129 6.28 -10.76 23.94
N ARG A 130 6.38 -11.61 24.97
CA ARG A 130 6.25 -13.07 24.81
C ARG A 130 4.79 -13.49 24.73
N ARG A 131 3.89 -12.75 25.38
CA ARG A 131 2.44 -13.01 25.39
C ARG A 131 1.73 -12.40 24.18
N GLY A 132 2.19 -11.24 23.69
CA GLY A 132 1.65 -10.61 22.50
C GLY A 132 2.00 -11.33 21.20
N GLY A 133 1.53 -10.78 20.07
CA GLY A 133 1.90 -11.25 18.74
C GLY A 133 3.34 -10.86 18.39
N TRP A 134 4.11 -11.80 17.84
CA TRP A 134 5.53 -11.59 17.60
C TRP A 134 5.81 -10.81 16.32
N THR A 135 6.98 -10.18 16.25
CA THR A 135 7.44 -9.43 15.09
C THR A 135 8.10 -10.35 14.07
N ILE A 136 7.28 -11.14 13.39
CA ILE A 136 7.69 -12.17 12.42
C ILE A 136 6.88 -12.05 11.12
N VAL A 137 7.41 -12.58 10.01
CA VAL A 137 6.80 -12.43 8.67
C VAL A 137 5.33 -12.87 8.63
N THR A 138 4.98 -13.94 9.36
CA THR A 138 3.63 -14.51 9.40
C THR A 138 2.65 -13.73 10.27
N ASN A 139 3.12 -12.73 11.03
CA ASN A 139 2.29 -11.84 11.86
C ASN A 139 2.37 -10.38 11.38
N LEU A 140 2.95 -10.09 10.22
CA LEU A 140 3.16 -8.72 9.75
C LEU A 140 2.54 -8.46 8.38
N GLN A 141 2.09 -7.23 8.15
CA GLN A 141 1.52 -6.76 6.89
C GLN A 141 1.86 -5.28 6.62
N PRO A 142 2.00 -4.84 5.36
CA PRO A 142 2.04 -3.42 5.04
C PRO A 142 0.64 -2.82 5.03
N VAL A 143 0.40 -1.79 5.85
CA VAL A 143 -0.88 -1.06 5.92
C VAL A 143 -0.63 0.45 5.85
N CYS A 144 -1.41 1.18 5.05
CA CYS A 144 -1.32 2.64 5.02
C CYS A 144 -1.94 3.25 6.30
N VAL A 145 -1.57 4.48 6.63
CA VAL A 145 -2.02 5.14 7.88
C VAL A 145 -3.55 5.09 8.04
N PHE A 146 -4.32 5.34 6.98
CA PHE A 146 -5.78 5.31 7.03
C PHE A 146 -6.32 3.93 7.45
N HIS A 147 -5.87 2.85 6.81
CA HIS A 147 -6.35 1.50 7.13
C HIS A 147 -5.74 0.96 8.43
N HIS A 148 -4.56 1.44 8.83
CA HIS A 148 -4.01 1.16 10.15
C HIS A 148 -4.95 1.71 11.22
N GLN A 149 -5.41 2.96 11.10
CA GLN A 149 -6.38 3.52 12.04
C GLN A 149 -7.74 2.79 12.03
N ALA A 150 -8.18 2.33 10.86
CA ALA A 150 -9.38 1.49 10.75
C ALA A 150 -9.24 0.17 11.53
N LYS A 151 -8.02 -0.40 11.57
CA LYS A 151 -7.71 -1.58 12.39
C LYS A 151 -7.55 -1.24 13.87
N THR A 152 -6.83 -0.17 14.21
CA THR A 152 -6.63 0.29 15.60
C THR A 152 -7.96 0.58 16.29
N SER A 153 -8.90 1.21 15.58
CA SER A 153 -10.26 1.48 16.07
C SER A 153 -11.15 0.24 16.18
N LYS A 154 -10.66 -0.95 15.76
CA LYS A 154 -11.42 -2.21 15.69
C LYS A 154 -12.64 -2.16 14.76
N THR A 155 -12.74 -1.12 13.91
CA THR A 155 -13.74 -1.06 12.83
C THR A 155 -13.51 -2.19 11.84
N TRP A 156 -12.23 -2.52 11.62
CA TRP A 156 -11.79 -3.66 10.84
C TRP A 156 -10.80 -4.51 11.65
N SER A 157 -10.75 -5.80 11.34
CA SER A 157 -9.73 -6.73 11.78
C SER A 157 -9.06 -7.36 10.57
N ALA A 158 -7.81 -7.81 10.76
CA ALA A 158 -7.04 -8.48 9.73
C ALA A 158 -6.43 -9.76 10.28
N ALA A 159 -6.43 -10.83 9.48
CA ALA A 159 -5.79 -12.10 9.82
C ALA A 159 -5.10 -12.70 8.60
N MET A 160 -3.93 -13.33 8.79
CA MET A 160 -3.29 -14.11 7.74
C MET A 160 -3.89 -15.52 7.73
N VAL A 161 -4.48 -15.91 6.61
CA VAL A 161 -4.95 -17.26 6.35
C VAL A 161 -3.92 -18.02 5.50
N ALA A 162 -4.25 -19.26 5.10
CA ALA A 162 -3.34 -20.11 4.35
C ALA A 162 -2.78 -19.42 3.09
N GLY A 163 -1.56 -19.79 2.69
CA GLY A 163 -0.90 -19.24 1.51
C GLY A 163 -0.49 -17.78 1.62
N GLY A 164 -0.48 -17.19 2.82
CA GLY A 164 -0.14 -15.78 3.02
C GLY A 164 -1.23 -14.83 2.53
N VAL A 165 -2.48 -15.26 2.50
CA VAL A 165 -3.61 -14.39 2.15
C VAL A 165 -4.01 -13.59 3.37
N ILE A 166 -4.17 -12.27 3.21
CA ILE A 166 -4.67 -11.42 4.29
C ILE A 166 -6.18 -11.27 4.15
N LEU A 167 -6.92 -11.77 5.13
CA LEU A 167 -8.36 -11.54 5.27
C LEU A 167 -8.58 -10.26 6.09
N TRP A 168 -9.36 -9.35 5.54
CA TRP A 168 -9.94 -8.21 6.25
C TRP A 168 -11.41 -8.48 6.53
N SER A 169 -11.85 -8.22 7.77
CA SER A 169 -13.24 -8.37 8.18
C SER A 169 -13.71 -7.25 9.09
N ASN A 170 -15.02 -6.99 9.13
CA ASN A 170 -15.62 -6.05 10.08
C ASN A 170 -16.77 -6.70 10.88
N SER A 171 -17.29 -5.95 11.85
CA SER A 171 -18.42 -6.39 12.69
C SER A 171 -19.75 -6.54 11.93
N LEU A 172 -19.87 -5.94 10.74
CA LEU A 172 -21.04 -6.06 9.87
C LEU A 172 -21.00 -7.32 8.97
N GLY A 173 -19.98 -8.17 9.13
CA GLY A 173 -19.82 -9.40 8.36
C GLY A 173 -19.22 -9.22 6.97
N LEU A 174 -18.80 -8.00 6.59
CA LEU A 174 -18.05 -7.80 5.35
C LEU A 174 -16.70 -8.48 5.46
N ARG A 175 -16.35 -9.26 4.43
CA ARG A 175 -15.09 -9.98 4.31
C ARG A 175 -14.51 -9.73 2.93
N SER A 176 -13.22 -9.44 2.89
CA SER A 176 -12.49 -9.29 1.65
C SER A 176 -11.03 -9.64 1.88
N ILE A 177 -10.33 -10.06 0.84
CA ILE A 177 -8.99 -10.60 0.96
C ILE A 177 -8.01 -9.91 0.04
N THR A 178 -6.74 -9.96 0.42
CA THR A 178 -5.61 -9.60 -0.42
C THR A 178 -4.68 -10.80 -0.56
N LEU A 179 -4.46 -11.20 -1.80
CA LEU A 179 -3.50 -12.24 -2.16
C LEU A 179 -2.08 -11.65 -2.14
N PRO A 180 -1.06 -12.43 -1.72
CA PRO A 180 0.32 -12.00 -1.82
C PRO A 180 0.73 -11.95 -3.29
N ASP A 181 1.59 -11.01 -3.66
CA ASP A 181 2.01 -10.80 -5.04
C ASP A 181 2.82 -11.96 -5.63
N PHE A 182 3.36 -12.86 -4.80
CA PHE A 182 4.00 -14.10 -5.28
C PHE A 182 3.00 -15.13 -5.82
N SER A 183 1.71 -15.00 -5.48
CA SER A 183 0.66 -15.96 -5.88
C SER A 183 0.10 -15.71 -7.28
N ILE A 184 0.44 -14.58 -7.88
CA ILE A 184 0.11 -14.24 -9.27
C ILE A 184 1.44 -13.99 -9.95
N GLY A 185 1.72 -14.68 -11.04
CA GLY A 185 2.81 -14.35 -11.95
C GLY A 185 2.56 -12.99 -12.60
N SER A 186 2.48 -11.91 -11.82
CA SER A 186 2.45 -10.58 -12.35
C SER A 186 3.87 -10.26 -12.79
N HIS A 187 4.12 -10.41 -14.10
CA HIS A 187 5.11 -9.56 -14.75
C HIS A 187 4.89 -8.18 -14.18
N ALA A 188 5.95 -7.59 -13.60
CA ALA A 188 5.90 -6.24 -13.08
C ALA A 188 5.26 -5.41 -14.16
N GLY A 189 3.96 -5.10 -14.00
CA GLY A 189 3.23 -4.31 -14.95
C GLY A 189 4.09 -3.09 -15.01
N ARG A 190 4.75 -2.86 -16.17
CA ARG A 190 5.55 -1.67 -16.38
C ARG A 190 4.57 -0.60 -15.97
N SER A 191 4.77 -0.03 -14.78
CA SER A 191 4.10 1.19 -14.41
C SER A 191 4.49 2.06 -15.57
N ARG A 192 3.55 2.27 -16.50
CA ARG A 192 3.71 3.28 -17.53
C ARG A 192 3.84 4.48 -16.64
N ARG A 193 5.09 4.84 -16.35
CA ARG A 193 5.48 6.02 -15.61
C ARG A 193 4.80 7.07 -16.43
N ARG A 194 3.61 7.45 -16.01
CA ARG A 194 2.78 8.41 -16.73
C ARG A 194 3.72 9.58 -16.79
N LYS A 195 4.25 9.86 -17.99
CA LYS A 195 5.27 10.89 -18.18
C LYS A 195 4.64 12.07 -17.47
N ARG A 196 5.21 12.49 -16.32
CA ARG A 196 4.71 13.67 -15.62
C ARG A 196 4.81 14.70 -16.72
N SER A 197 3.67 15.10 -17.28
CA SER A 197 3.61 16.37 -17.96
C SER A 197 4.25 17.32 -16.96
N SER A 198 5.22 18.10 -17.41
CA SER A 198 5.84 19.17 -16.66
C SER A 198 4.77 20.23 -16.33
N GLY A 199 3.76 19.82 -15.58
CA GLY A 199 2.77 20.68 -14.98
C GLY A 199 3.56 21.53 -14.00
N LYS A 200 3.42 22.84 -14.19
CA LYS A 200 3.98 23.90 -13.37
C LYS A 200 4.02 23.43 -11.91
N GLU A 201 5.24 23.29 -11.37
CA GLU A 201 5.43 22.81 -10.01
C GLU A 201 4.63 23.71 -9.07
N THR A 202 3.60 23.15 -8.43
CA THR A 202 2.69 23.93 -7.59
C THR A 202 3.48 24.37 -6.36
N SER A 203 3.83 25.65 -6.32
CA SER A 203 4.55 26.25 -5.20
C SER A 203 3.77 26.06 -3.90
N LEU A 204 4.42 25.49 -2.90
CA LEU A 204 3.79 25.19 -1.62
C LEU A 204 3.77 26.39 -0.67
N SER A 205 4.57 27.43 -0.94
CA SER A 205 4.60 28.66 -0.16
C SER A 205 3.65 29.73 -0.68
N GLU A 206 3.28 29.69 -1.96
CA GLU A 206 2.42 30.70 -2.57
C GLU A 206 0.94 30.47 -2.29
N PRO A 207 0.13 31.53 -2.13
CA PRO A 207 -1.32 31.42 -2.06
C PRO A 207 -1.88 30.75 -3.32
N THR A 208 -2.73 29.76 -3.10
CA THR A 208 -3.44 29.04 -4.15
C THR A 208 -4.52 29.90 -4.76
N ARG A 209 -4.93 29.60 -6.00
CA ARG A 209 -6.04 30.29 -6.66
C ARG A 209 -7.34 30.25 -5.83
N TRP A 210 -7.58 29.19 -5.05
CA TRP A 210 -8.73 29.13 -4.13
C TRP A 210 -8.64 30.17 -3.01
N GLU A 211 -7.46 30.34 -2.41
CA GLU A 211 -7.21 31.34 -1.35
C GLU A 211 -7.34 32.77 -1.87
N LEU A 212 -7.06 32.99 -3.17
CA LEU A 212 -7.19 34.31 -3.81
C LEU A 212 -8.61 34.60 -4.29
N ASP A 213 -9.20 33.71 -5.10
CA ASP A 213 -10.44 33.98 -5.84
C ASP A 213 -11.71 33.54 -5.07
N TYR A 214 -11.57 32.64 -4.10
CA TYR A 214 -12.71 31.97 -3.44
C TYR A 214 -12.58 31.89 -1.91
N SER A 215 -11.76 32.76 -1.31
CA SER A 215 -11.64 32.84 0.15
C SER A 215 -13.01 33.02 0.81
N GLY A 216 -13.28 32.29 1.89
CA GLY A 216 -14.56 32.32 2.61
C GLY A 216 -15.74 31.67 1.89
N SER A 217 -15.57 31.19 0.66
CA SER A 217 -16.63 30.46 -0.07
C SER A 217 -16.68 28.98 0.33
N ALA A 218 -17.89 28.42 0.40
CA ALA A 218 -18.06 26.97 0.50
C ALA A 218 -17.65 26.26 -0.81
N PRO A 219 -17.05 25.06 -0.74
CA PRO A 219 -16.73 24.25 -1.91
C PRO A 219 -18.01 23.80 -2.65
N PRO A 220 -18.02 23.78 -3.99
CA PRO A 220 -19.17 23.32 -4.76
C PRO A 220 -19.56 21.88 -4.41
N THR A 221 -20.83 21.70 -4.08
CA THR A 221 -21.47 20.42 -3.76
C THR A 221 -22.16 19.82 -4.98
N LEU A 222 -22.53 18.54 -4.90
CA LEU A 222 -23.32 17.90 -5.95
C LEU A 222 -24.71 18.55 -6.12
N ALA A 223 -25.28 19.13 -5.06
CA ALA A 223 -26.53 19.87 -5.13
C ALA A 223 -26.39 21.13 -5.99
N ASP A 224 -25.26 21.86 -5.85
CA ASP A 224 -24.98 23.05 -6.67
C ASP A 224 -24.89 22.69 -8.15
N PHE A 225 -24.25 21.57 -8.49
CA PHE A 225 -24.17 21.09 -9.88
C PHE A 225 -25.54 20.67 -10.44
N ARG A 226 -26.42 20.08 -9.61
CA ARG A 226 -27.79 19.71 -10.01
C ARG A 226 -28.69 20.93 -10.20
N ALA A 227 -28.50 21.98 -9.39
CA ALA A 227 -29.23 23.24 -9.49
C ALA A 227 -28.80 24.10 -10.71
N ALA A 228 -27.63 23.84 -11.28
CA ALA A 228 -27.11 24.58 -12.43
C ALA A 228 -27.80 24.18 -13.74
N SER A 229 -28.83 24.93 -14.12
CA SER A 229 -29.60 24.72 -15.35
C SER A 229 -28.83 25.05 -16.63
N THR A 230 -27.89 26.00 -16.58
CA THR A 230 -27.12 26.45 -17.76
C THR A 230 -25.72 25.86 -17.81
N ASP A 231 -25.20 25.70 -19.04
CA ASP A 231 -23.85 25.17 -19.25
C ASP A 231 -22.77 26.11 -18.70
N SER A 232 -22.97 27.42 -18.83
CA SER A 232 -22.07 28.42 -18.27
C SER A 232 -22.02 28.37 -16.74
N ALA A 233 -23.15 28.10 -16.05
CA ALA A 233 -23.18 27.90 -14.61
C ALA A 233 -22.44 26.62 -14.19
N ARG A 234 -22.65 25.50 -14.92
CA ARG A 234 -21.91 24.25 -14.70
C ARG A 234 -20.41 24.44 -14.89
N LYS A 235 -19.99 25.21 -15.90
CA LYS A 235 -18.58 25.53 -16.17
C LYS A 235 -17.95 26.34 -15.04
N ARG A 236 -18.63 27.37 -14.53
CA ARG A 236 -18.17 28.16 -13.36
C ARG A 236 -18.03 27.29 -12.11
N LEU A 237 -18.99 26.40 -11.84
CA LEU A 237 -18.90 25.45 -10.72
C LEU A 237 -17.73 24.47 -10.89
N ALA A 238 -17.49 23.97 -12.10
CA ALA A 238 -16.36 23.10 -12.40
C ALA A 238 -15.01 23.81 -12.22
N GLU A 239 -14.89 25.09 -12.61
CA GLU A 239 -13.71 25.91 -12.36
C GLU A 239 -13.46 26.13 -10.87
N LYS A 240 -14.51 26.52 -10.12
CA LYS A 240 -14.46 26.65 -8.66
C LYS A 240 -14.06 25.32 -7.99
N ARG A 241 -14.61 24.18 -8.45
CA ARG A 241 -14.27 22.82 -7.95
C ARG A 241 -12.81 22.47 -8.26
N ARG A 242 -12.30 22.80 -9.45
CA ARG A 242 -10.89 22.57 -9.81
C ARG A 242 -9.93 23.37 -8.92
N ALA A 243 -10.23 24.65 -8.69
CA ALA A 243 -9.45 25.50 -7.78
C ALA A 243 -9.43 24.95 -6.35
N TYR A 244 -10.58 24.49 -5.84
CA TYR A 244 -10.67 23.85 -4.52
C TYR A 244 -9.82 22.58 -4.42
N LEU A 245 -9.91 21.68 -5.40
CA LEU A 245 -9.15 20.42 -5.38
C LEU A 245 -7.64 20.65 -5.49
N GLU A 246 -7.21 21.66 -6.26
CA GLU A 246 -5.82 22.10 -6.30
C GLU A 246 -5.37 22.61 -4.93
N HIS A 247 -6.18 23.46 -4.28
CA HIS A 247 -5.91 23.95 -2.94
C HIS A 247 -5.80 22.82 -1.91
N CYS A 248 -6.71 21.85 -1.91
CA CYS A 248 -6.61 20.68 -1.02
C CYS A 248 -5.32 19.90 -1.24
N ARG A 249 -4.85 19.74 -2.49
CA ARG A 249 -3.56 19.08 -2.77
C ARG A 249 -2.38 19.83 -2.19
N VAL A 250 -2.37 21.16 -2.32
CA VAL A 250 -1.32 22.04 -1.78
C VAL A 250 -1.36 22.05 -0.26
N VAL A 251 -2.52 22.20 0.37
CA VAL A 251 -2.68 22.14 1.83
C VAL A 251 -2.22 20.79 2.37
N HIS A 252 -2.61 19.66 1.77
CA HIS A 252 -2.13 18.34 2.18
C HIS A 252 -0.63 18.13 1.92
N ALA A 253 -0.03 18.87 0.99
CA ALA A 253 1.42 18.86 0.78
C ALA A 253 2.15 19.73 1.81
N ARG A 254 1.62 20.93 2.12
CA ARG A 254 2.10 21.80 3.22
C ARG A 254 2.06 21.06 4.55
N ILE A 255 0.94 20.42 4.90
CA ILE A 255 0.79 19.61 6.12
C ILE A 255 1.81 18.46 6.17
N ARG A 256 2.13 17.83 5.04
CA ARG A 256 3.15 16.77 4.99
C ARG A 256 4.59 17.28 5.13
N GLN A 257 4.85 18.53 4.74
CA GLN A 257 6.18 19.14 4.85
C GLN A 257 6.39 19.83 6.20
N ASP A 258 5.32 20.25 6.84
CA ASP A 258 5.33 20.76 8.20
C ASP A 258 5.39 19.61 9.22
N TRP A 259 6.61 19.10 9.42
CA TRP A 259 6.91 18.08 10.42
C TRP A 259 6.64 18.55 11.87
N SER A 260 6.43 19.86 12.12
CA SER A 260 6.19 20.39 13.48
C SER A 260 4.79 20.09 14.02
N ARG A 261 3.84 19.71 13.16
CA ARG A 261 2.49 19.24 13.56
C ARG A 261 2.39 17.73 13.68
N TYR A 262 3.41 17.00 13.25
CA TYR A 262 3.55 15.59 13.55
C TYR A 262 4.30 15.51 14.88
N ASP A 263 3.55 15.61 15.98
CA ASP A 263 4.01 15.14 17.28
C ASP A 263 3.78 13.62 17.28
N PRO A 264 4.76 12.78 16.90
CA PRO A 264 4.62 11.36 17.16
C PRO A 264 4.47 11.23 18.66
N ALA A 265 3.37 10.60 19.11
CA ALA A 265 3.17 10.33 20.53
C ALA A 265 4.47 9.76 21.13
N PRO A 266 4.90 10.25 22.32
CA PRO A 266 6.12 9.76 22.94
C PRO A 266 5.86 8.39 23.57
N PHE A 267 5.53 7.39 22.76
CA PHE A 267 5.50 5.97 23.10
C PHE A 267 5.44 5.13 21.80
#